data_AF-A0A117MWH6-F1
#
_entry.id   AF-A0A117MWH6-F1
#
_cell.length_a   1.000
_cell.length_b   1.000
_cell.length_c   1.000
_cell.angle_alpha   90.00
_cell.angle_beta   90.00
_cell.angle_gamma   90.00
#
_symmetry.space_group_name_H-M   'P 1'
#
loop_
_entity.id
_entity.type
_entity.pdbx_description
1 polymer ?
#
loop_
_entity_poly.entity_id
_entity_poly.type
_entity_poly.pdbx_seq_one_letter_code
_entity_poly.pdbx_strand_id
1 'polypeptide(L)'
;MANFKFLETEYQLKKLKPKYNNFWYAGKIKGYWCIVTTNFYEKLCSITIGAHKEDTHKSLIEILNKEIGLKKVKISTEDATVTISYKIPFFTSSNRKKFDEIIETVISNLKRNDFLTGGFLDGTNDSTLSIVEVGQKYFYLTDSEYKKKSEDLELKREENINKKENFILGILGVIGVALLGILAYVLAGIAGYYVWAIPAFLTAMASTVYKHLAGKISIISSFVIFILLAISLFIATFLEYTWRLYRFYKEEYIVTFGEVLKEVPQIILEVPDVKSAFTKDILINGGILILGFIITFISAYKSEDRFAKIKKIDDNKM
;
A
#
# COMPACT_ATOMS: atom_id res chain seq x y z
N MET A 1 11.45 -9.40 18.16
CA MET A 1 9.98 -9.56 17.96
C MET A 1 9.18 -9.47 19.26
N ALA A 2 9.76 -8.98 20.38
CA ALA A 2 9.19 -9.06 21.74
C ALA A 2 8.33 -7.85 22.19
N ASN A 3 8.24 -6.78 21.38
CA ASN A 3 7.99 -5.44 21.92
C ASN A 3 6.52 -5.01 22.03
N PHE A 4 5.58 -5.90 21.66
CA PHE A 4 4.14 -5.78 21.96
C PHE A 4 3.58 -7.01 22.69
N LYS A 5 4.46 -7.83 23.28
CA LYS A 5 4.03 -9.01 24.05
C LYS A 5 3.12 -8.63 25.23
N PHE A 6 3.26 -7.41 25.75
CA PHE A 6 2.37 -6.86 26.78
C PHE A 6 0.89 -6.82 26.35
N LEU A 7 0.59 -6.67 25.05
CA LEU A 7 -0.78 -6.77 24.55
C LEU A 7 -1.37 -8.16 24.77
N GLU A 8 -0.55 -9.21 24.61
CA GLU A 8 -0.94 -10.60 24.82
C GLU A 8 -0.96 -10.95 26.31
N THR A 9 0.05 -10.51 27.09
CA THR A 9 0.22 -10.94 28.48
C THR A 9 -0.54 -10.11 29.50
N GLU A 10 -0.58 -8.78 29.33
CA GLU A 10 -1.19 -7.87 30.31
C GLU A 10 -2.62 -7.49 29.90
N TYR A 11 -2.83 -7.21 28.61
CA TYR A 11 -4.16 -6.89 28.08
C TYR A 11 -4.94 -8.11 27.58
N GLN A 12 -4.32 -9.30 27.58
CA GLN A 12 -4.95 -10.57 27.19
C GLN A 12 -5.56 -10.53 25.77
N LEU A 13 -4.99 -9.70 24.88
CA LEU A 13 -5.46 -9.59 23.51
C LEU A 13 -5.01 -10.81 22.71
N LYS A 14 -5.95 -11.37 21.94
CA LYS A 14 -5.69 -12.46 21.01
C LYS A 14 -4.87 -11.94 19.83
N LYS A 15 -3.70 -12.52 19.60
CA LYS A 15 -2.90 -12.23 18.41
C LYS A 15 -3.53 -12.88 17.18
N LEU A 16 -3.76 -12.09 16.15
CA LEU A 16 -4.32 -12.54 14.88
C LEU A 16 -3.23 -12.77 13.83
N LYS A 17 -3.59 -13.42 12.72
CA LYS A 17 -2.68 -13.68 11.62
C LYS A 17 -2.16 -12.33 11.05
N PRO A 18 -0.84 -12.16 10.89
CA PRO A 18 -0.30 -10.95 10.27
C PRO A 18 -0.81 -10.76 8.83
N LYS A 19 -1.06 -9.50 8.46
CA LYS A 19 -1.49 -9.10 7.12
C LYS A 19 -0.51 -8.05 6.60
N TYR A 20 0.17 -8.35 5.48
CA TYR A 20 1.30 -7.56 5.01
C TYR A 20 2.37 -7.38 6.09
N ASN A 21 2.55 -6.14 6.54
CA ASN A 21 3.53 -5.70 7.51
C ASN A 21 2.89 -5.36 8.87
N ASN A 22 1.59 -5.66 9.01
CA ASN A 22 0.80 -5.34 10.18
C ASN A 22 0.62 -6.57 11.08
N PHE A 23 0.92 -6.39 12.35
CA PHE A 23 0.58 -7.31 13.43
C PHE A 23 -0.71 -6.84 14.09
N TRP A 24 -1.63 -7.77 14.28
CA TRP A 24 -2.99 -7.50 14.71
C TRP A 24 -3.27 -8.21 16.02
N TYR A 25 -3.94 -7.51 16.92
CA TYR A 25 -4.37 -8.00 18.23
C TYR A 25 -5.82 -7.59 18.43
N ALA A 26 -6.64 -8.51 18.93
CA ALA A 26 -8.06 -8.26 19.12
C ALA A 26 -8.49 -8.74 20.51
N GLY A 27 -9.34 -7.97 21.17
CA GLY A 27 -9.91 -8.35 22.46
C GLY A 27 -10.70 -7.22 23.09
N LYS A 28 -10.98 -7.36 24.39
CA LYS A 28 -11.57 -6.28 25.18
C LYS A 28 -10.51 -5.57 26.01
N ILE A 29 -10.53 -4.24 25.97
CA ILE A 29 -9.76 -3.41 26.89
C ILE A 29 -10.75 -2.62 27.74
N LYS A 30 -10.73 -2.82 29.06
CA LYS A 30 -11.61 -2.11 30.03
C LYS A 30 -13.10 -2.13 29.69
N GLY A 31 -13.56 -3.19 29.03
CA GLY A 31 -14.95 -3.39 28.62
C GLY A 31 -15.25 -3.03 27.17
N TYR A 32 -14.35 -2.35 26.45
CA TYR A 32 -14.53 -1.96 25.05
C TYR A 32 -13.88 -2.94 24.09
N TRP A 33 -14.56 -3.26 22.99
CA TRP A 33 -14.01 -4.07 21.92
C TRP A 33 -12.96 -3.29 21.13
N CYS A 34 -11.76 -3.85 21.04
CA CYS A 34 -10.58 -3.17 20.51
C CYS A 34 -9.83 -4.06 19.52
N ILE A 35 -9.33 -3.43 18.45
CA ILE A 35 -8.34 -4.01 17.55
C ILE A 35 -7.11 -3.11 17.57
N VAL A 36 -5.95 -3.67 17.92
CA VAL A 36 -4.66 -2.99 17.91
C VAL A 36 -3.85 -3.49 16.72
N THR A 37 -3.40 -2.54 15.91
CA THR A 37 -2.55 -2.80 14.74
C THR A 37 -1.19 -2.16 14.94
N THR A 38 -0.12 -2.88 14.62
CA THR A 38 1.24 -2.34 14.66
C THR A 38 1.96 -2.62 13.34
N ASN A 39 2.55 -1.58 12.74
CA ASN A 39 3.35 -1.65 11.53
C ASN A 39 4.80 -1.28 11.87
N PHE A 40 5.71 -2.23 11.72
CA PHE A 40 7.11 -2.03 12.11
C PHE A 40 7.89 -1.17 11.11
N TYR A 41 7.56 -1.23 9.83
CA TYR A 41 8.25 -0.45 8.80
C TYR A 41 7.82 1.02 8.84
N GLU A 42 6.53 1.27 9.01
CA GLU A 42 5.98 2.62 9.10
C GLU A 42 6.10 3.24 10.50
N LYS A 43 6.58 2.45 11.47
CA LYS A 43 6.68 2.83 12.89
C LYS A 43 5.36 3.37 13.42
N LEU A 44 4.27 2.66 13.15
CA LEU A 44 2.90 3.11 13.44
C LEU A 44 2.18 2.11 14.34
N CYS A 45 1.50 2.60 15.38
CA CYS A 45 0.49 1.85 16.12
C CYS A 45 -0.85 2.54 15.95
N SER A 46 -1.88 1.73 15.68
CA SER A 46 -3.26 2.16 15.59
C SER A 46 -4.11 1.34 16.54
N ILE A 47 -4.99 2.00 17.28
CA ILE A 47 -5.94 1.39 18.21
C ILE A 47 -7.32 1.74 17.68
N THR A 48 -8.08 0.76 17.23
CA THR A 48 -9.46 0.90 16.79
C THR A 48 -10.37 0.38 17.88
N ILE A 49 -11.31 1.21 18.34
CA ILE A 49 -12.21 0.93 19.45
C ILE A 49 -13.64 1.05 18.95
N GLY A 50 -14.47 0.03 19.20
CA GLY A 50 -15.92 0.11 18.98
C GLY A 50 -16.53 1.06 20.01
N ALA A 51 -17.06 2.18 19.55
CA ALA A 51 -17.59 3.24 20.38
C ALA A 51 -18.79 3.88 19.66
N HIS A 52 -19.98 3.65 20.20
CA HIS A 52 -21.24 4.11 19.65
C HIS A 52 -22.05 4.86 20.71
N LYS A 53 -22.77 5.89 20.27
CA LYS A 53 -23.78 6.59 21.04
C LYS A 53 -24.88 7.01 20.07
N GLU A 54 -26.13 6.71 20.41
CA GLU A 54 -27.27 7.16 19.64
C GLU A 54 -27.19 8.70 19.46
N ASP A 55 -27.50 9.18 18.26
CA ASP A 55 -27.55 10.60 17.87
C ASP A 55 -26.24 11.42 17.80
N THR A 56 -25.04 10.82 17.89
CA THR A 56 -23.79 11.64 17.95
C THR A 56 -22.57 11.11 17.18
N HIS A 57 -22.60 11.16 15.84
CA HIS A 57 -21.37 10.94 15.05
C HIS A 57 -20.42 12.16 15.04
N LYS A 58 -20.93 13.39 15.18
CA LYS A 58 -20.10 14.63 15.12
C LYS A 58 -19.44 15.04 16.45
N SER A 59 -19.88 14.54 17.60
CA SER A 59 -19.36 14.99 18.91
C SER A 59 -18.07 14.29 19.34
N LEU A 60 -17.84 13.06 18.87
CA LEU A 60 -16.81 12.16 19.42
C LEU A 60 -15.38 12.63 19.08
N ILE A 61 -15.14 13.03 17.83
CA ILE A 61 -13.86 13.62 17.43
C ILE A 61 -13.59 14.94 18.16
N GLU A 62 -14.61 15.79 18.34
CA GLU A 62 -14.42 17.08 19.01
C GLU A 62 -14.12 16.91 20.50
N ILE A 63 -14.84 16.01 21.19
CA ILE A 63 -14.60 15.68 22.59
C ILE A 63 -13.20 15.10 22.74
N LEU A 64 -12.84 14.11 21.91
CA LEU A 64 -11.52 13.49 21.98
C LEU A 64 -10.40 14.45 21.58
N ASN A 65 -10.56 15.29 20.56
CA ASN A 65 -9.52 16.27 20.19
C ASN A 65 -9.32 17.35 21.26
N LYS A 66 -10.40 17.81 21.93
CA LYS A 66 -10.31 18.81 23.01
C LYS A 66 -9.73 18.22 24.29
N GLU A 67 -10.09 16.99 24.63
CA GLU A 67 -9.71 16.37 25.90
C GLU A 67 -8.40 15.59 25.84
N ILE A 68 -8.04 14.99 24.70
CA ILE A 68 -6.89 14.09 24.63
C ILE A 68 -5.57 14.87 24.72
N GLY A 69 -5.47 16.11 24.23
CA GLY A 69 -4.25 16.93 24.39
C GLY A 69 -2.94 16.30 23.88
N LEU A 70 -2.99 15.12 23.24
CA LEU A 70 -1.82 14.37 22.82
C LEU A 70 -1.31 14.95 21.51
N LYS A 71 -0.40 15.91 21.63
CA LYS A 71 0.42 16.39 20.51
C LYS A 71 0.99 15.17 19.77
N LYS A 72 0.75 15.06 18.45
CA LYS A 72 1.24 13.99 17.54
C LYS A 72 0.45 12.66 17.52
N VAL A 73 -0.85 12.70 17.81
CA VAL A 73 -1.77 11.57 17.61
C VAL A 73 -2.83 11.93 16.56
N LYS A 74 -3.13 11.01 15.64
CA LYS A 74 -4.21 11.18 14.65
C LYS A 74 -5.43 10.40 15.11
N ILE A 75 -6.58 11.08 15.18
CA ILE A 75 -7.85 10.47 15.53
C ILE A 75 -8.76 10.53 14.30
N SER A 76 -9.43 9.42 14.01
CA SER A 76 -10.46 9.35 12.98
C SER A 76 -11.63 8.52 13.47
N THR A 77 -12.83 8.90 13.07
CA THR A 77 -14.03 8.08 13.24
C THR A 77 -14.50 7.57 11.90
N GLU A 78 -14.80 6.29 11.85
CA GLU A 78 -15.42 5.62 10.72
C GLU A 78 -16.47 4.68 11.32
N ASP A 79 -17.70 4.77 10.82
CA ASP A 79 -18.82 3.98 11.32
C ASP A 79 -18.99 4.12 12.84
N ALA A 80 -19.10 3.00 13.57
CA ALA A 80 -19.20 2.94 15.04
C ALA A 80 -17.83 2.78 15.72
N THR A 81 -16.75 3.29 15.11
CA THR A 81 -15.40 3.16 15.66
C THR A 81 -14.66 4.48 15.82
N VAL A 82 -13.74 4.48 16.78
CA VAL A 82 -12.71 5.50 16.95
C VAL A 82 -11.36 4.83 16.73
N THR A 83 -10.58 5.38 15.80
CA THR A 83 -9.21 4.93 15.54
C THR A 83 -8.21 6.00 15.98
N ILE A 84 -7.27 5.60 16.84
CA ILE A 84 -6.19 6.43 17.35
C ILE A 84 -4.87 5.90 16.81
N SER A 85 -4.16 6.71 16.02
CA SER A 85 -2.89 6.35 15.39
C SER A 85 -1.75 7.24 15.86
N TYR A 86 -0.62 6.64 16.23
CA TYR A 86 0.56 7.37 16.68
C TYR A 86 1.88 6.72 16.25
N LYS A 87 2.90 7.56 16.07
CA LYS A 87 4.26 7.11 15.72
C LYS A 87 4.97 6.50 16.92
N ILE A 88 5.71 5.44 16.66
CA ILE A 88 6.50 4.67 17.61
C ILE A 88 7.99 4.90 17.29
N PRO A 89 8.69 5.85 17.95
CA PRO A 89 10.03 6.23 17.55
C PRO A 89 11.05 5.09 17.65
N PHE A 90 10.99 4.29 18.72
CA PHE A 90 11.82 3.11 18.96
C PHE A 90 11.10 2.07 19.82
N PHE A 91 11.46 0.79 19.68
CA PHE A 91 10.81 -0.32 20.37
C PHE A 91 11.29 -0.49 21.82
N THR A 92 10.81 0.37 22.73
CA THR A 92 11.19 0.36 24.14
C THR A 92 9.98 0.19 25.06
N SER A 93 10.22 -0.04 26.36
CA SER A 93 9.19 -0.01 27.41
C SER A 93 8.41 1.32 27.47
N SER A 94 8.94 2.40 26.88
CA SER A 94 8.23 3.67 26.70
C SER A 94 6.97 3.52 25.84
N ASN A 95 6.90 2.53 24.96
CA ASN A 95 5.71 2.30 24.12
C ASN A 95 4.52 1.80 24.93
N ARG A 96 4.79 0.96 25.96
CA ARG A 96 3.77 0.54 26.91
C ARG A 96 3.20 1.74 27.65
N LYS A 97 4.06 2.58 28.24
CA LYS A 97 3.62 3.80 28.96
C LYS A 97 2.73 4.70 28.09
N LYS A 98 3.13 4.93 26.83
CA LYS A 98 2.36 5.74 25.89
C LYS A 98 1.04 5.07 25.47
N PHE A 99 1.06 3.75 25.27
CA PHE A 99 -0.15 2.98 24.98
C PHE A 99 -1.13 3.07 26.15
N ASP A 100 -0.65 2.87 27.38
CA ASP A 100 -1.43 2.97 28.61
C ASP A 100 -2.04 4.37 28.73
N GLU A 101 -1.24 5.44 28.60
CA GLU A 101 -1.72 6.83 28.64
C GLU A 101 -2.84 7.10 27.62
N ILE A 102 -2.68 6.62 26.38
CA ILE A 102 -3.68 6.77 25.32
C ILE A 102 -4.96 6.00 25.66
N ILE A 103 -4.84 4.72 26.02
CA ILE A 103 -5.98 3.86 26.34
C ILE A 103 -6.75 4.39 27.55
N GLU A 104 -6.04 4.79 28.61
CA GLU A 104 -6.64 5.36 29.81
C GLU A 104 -7.42 6.63 29.49
N THR A 105 -6.80 7.54 28.75
CA THR A 105 -7.42 8.82 28.38
C THR A 105 -8.65 8.60 27.50
N VAL A 106 -8.52 7.81 26.43
CA VAL A 106 -9.61 7.58 25.47
C VAL A 106 -10.77 6.84 26.14
N ILE A 107 -10.52 5.71 26.81
CA ILE A 107 -11.59 4.92 27.40
C ILE A 107 -12.26 5.66 28.56
N SER A 108 -11.52 6.44 29.36
CA SER A 108 -12.13 7.25 30.42
C SER A 108 -13.06 8.31 29.87
N ASN A 109 -12.69 8.95 28.75
CA ASN A 109 -13.53 9.93 28.07
C ASN A 109 -14.75 9.27 27.44
N LEU A 110 -14.59 8.10 26.81
CA LEU A 110 -15.72 7.32 26.28
C LEU A 110 -16.72 6.97 27.39
N LYS A 111 -16.24 6.48 28.55
CA LYS A 111 -17.08 6.17 29.70
C LYS A 111 -17.77 7.40 30.28
N ARG A 112 -17.04 8.51 30.47
CA ARG A 112 -17.59 9.76 31.03
C ARG A 112 -18.67 10.37 30.14
N ASN A 113 -18.61 10.11 28.84
CA ASN A 113 -19.58 10.62 27.87
C ASN A 113 -20.60 9.54 27.44
N ASP A 114 -20.73 8.44 28.19
CA ASP A 114 -21.72 7.37 27.98
C ASP A 114 -21.67 6.69 26.60
N PHE A 115 -20.47 6.52 26.04
CA PHE A 115 -20.29 5.73 24.83
C PHE A 115 -20.35 4.24 25.16
N LEU A 116 -21.16 3.51 24.41
CA LEU A 116 -21.26 2.05 24.46
C LEU A 116 -20.27 1.42 23.48
N THR A 117 -19.99 0.13 23.67
CA THR A 117 -19.17 -0.65 22.74
C THR A 117 -20.01 -1.71 22.05
N GLY A 118 -19.59 -2.13 20.87
CA GLY A 118 -20.25 -3.19 20.10
C GLY A 118 -19.59 -3.39 18.75
N GLY A 119 -20.40 -3.77 17.79
CA GLY A 119 -20.10 -3.87 16.38
C GLY A 119 -19.42 -2.64 15.81
N PHE A 120 -18.50 -2.86 14.89
CA PHE A 120 -17.69 -1.78 14.31
C PHE A 120 -18.44 -1.01 13.22
N LEU A 121 -19.60 -1.47 12.74
CA LEU A 121 -20.37 -0.76 11.72
C LEU A 121 -21.47 0.11 12.33
N ASP A 122 -22.30 -0.44 13.21
CA ASP A 122 -23.45 0.28 13.77
C ASP A 122 -23.45 0.33 15.30
N GLY A 123 -22.52 -0.36 15.97
CA GLY A 123 -22.41 -0.35 17.42
C GLY A 123 -23.28 -1.39 18.12
N THR A 124 -24.02 -2.23 17.37
CA THR A 124 -24.84 -3.30 17.94
C THR A 124 -23.98 -4.25 18.76
N ASN A 125 -24.39 -4.55 19.98
CA ASN A 125 -23.67 -5.43 20.89
C ASN A 125 -24.57 -6.59 21.31
N ASP A 126 -24.61 -7.62 20.48
CA ASP A 126 -25.37 -8.85 20.74
C ASP A 126 -24.44 -10.07 20.92
N SER A 127 -25.02 -11.24 21.17
CA SER A 127 -24.28 -12.49 21.39
C SER A 127 -23.58 -13.05 20.15
N THR A 128 -23.80 -12.46 18.97
CA THR A 128 -23.23 -12.91 17.69
C THR A 128 -21.94 -12.18 17.31
N LEU A 129 -21.56 -11.17 18.08
CA LEU A 129 -20.38 -10.37 17.81
C LEU A 129 -19.11 -11.23 17.75
N SER A 130 -18.43 -11.19 16.61
CA SER A 130 -17.25 -12.02 16.34
C SER A 130 -16.20 -11.27 15.53
N ILE A 131 -14.97 -11.77 15.53
CA ILE A 131 -13.89 -11.19 14.72
C ILE A 131 -14.07 -11.65 13.28
N VAL A 132 -14.13 -10.70 12.37
CA VAL A 132 -14.29 -10.92 10.94
C VAL A 132 -13.09 -10.36 10.19
N GLU A 133 -12.52 -11.19 9.33
CA GLU A 133 -11.53 -10.78 8.35
C GLU A 133 -12.25 -10.18 7.14
N VAL A 134 -11.90 -8.95 6.76
CA VAL A 134 -12.36 -8.31 5.52
C VAL A 134 -11.12 -7.83 4.76
N GLY A 135 -10.73 -8.58 3.72
CA GLY A 135 -9.54 -8.30 2.93
C GLY A 135 -8.24 -8.33 3.75
N GLN A 136 -7.68 -7.16 4.05
CA GLN A 136 -6.44 -6.99 4.82
C GLN A 136 -6.65 -6.41 6.22
N LYS A 137 -7.91 -6.27 6.65
CA LYS A 137 -8.30 -5.71 7.94
C LYS A 137 -9.13 -6.71 8.74
N TYR A 138 -9.22 -6.45 10.03
CA TYR A 138 -10.09 -7.17 10.96
C TYR A 138 -11.11 -6.21 11.55
N PHE A 139 -12.30 -6.72 11.82
CA PHE A 139 -13.43 -6.00 12.41
C PHE A 139 -14.10 -6.86 13.47
N TYR A 140 -14.72 -6.24 14.47
CA TYR A 140 -15.75 -6.91 15.25
C TYR A 140 -17.09 -6.65 14.59
N LEU A 141 -17.76 -7.71 14.13
CA LEU A 141 -19.07 -7.60 13.47
C LEU A 141 -20.06 -8.60 14.09
N THR A 142 -21.30 -8.18 14.26
CA THR A 142 -22.43 -9.07 14.51
C THR A 142 -22.83 -9.81 13.22
N ASP A 143 -23.75 -10.76 13.31
CA ASP A 143 -24.25 -11.49 12.15
C ASP A 143 -24.98 -10.58 11.15
N SER A 144 -25.74 -9.60 11.65
CA SER A 144 -26.43 -8.60 10.81
C SER A 144 -25.42 -7.68 10.11
N GLU A 145 -24.42 -7.17 10.84
CA GLU A 145 -23.35 -6.35 10.30
C GLU A 145 -22.50 -7.12 9.27
N TYR A 146 -22.20 -8.40 9.54
CA TYR A 146 -21.50 -9.28 8.61
C TYR A 146 -22.27 -9.41 7.30
N LYS A 147 -23.58 -9.68 7.37
CA LYS A 147 -24.44 -9.82 6.19
C LYS A 147 -24.45 -8.53 5.37
N LYS A 148 -24.70 -7.38 6.03
CA LYS A 148 -24.70 -6.06 5.38
C LYS A 148 -23.36 -5.76 4.71
N LYS A 149 -22.23 -6.06 5.37
CA LYS A 149 -20.90 -5.86 4.80
C LYS A 149 -20.63 -6.80 3.62
N SER A 150 -21.11 -8.03 3.68
CA SER A 150 -21.00 -9.00 2.58
C SER A 150 -21.75 -8.51 1.34
N GLU A 151 -22.99 -8.04 1.52
CA GLU A 151 -23.82 -7.48 0.44
C GLU A 151 -23.18 -6.21 -0.17
N ASP A 152 -22.66 -5.29 0.66
CA ASP A 152 -21.91 -4.11 0.17
C ASP A 152 -20.69 -4.50 -0.68
N LEU A 153 -19.94 -5.52 -0.27
CA LEU A 153 -18.78 -6.00 -1.02
C LEU A 153 -19.18 -6.68 -2.34
N GLU A 154 -20.31 -7.38 -2.37
CA GLU A 154 -20.87 -7.97 -3.60
C GLU A 154 -21.33 -6.90 -4.57
N LEU A 155 -22.10 -5.90 -4.11
CA LEU A 155 -22.52 -4.76 -4.93
C LEU A 155 -21.31 -4.01 -5.52
N LYS A 156 -20.29 -3.71 -4.71
CA LYS A 156 -19.04 -3.08 -5.20
C LYS A 156 -18.32 -3.93 -6.24
N ARG A 157 -18.38 -5.26 -6.12
CA ARG A 157 -17.79 -6.17 -7.12
C ARG A 157 -18.57 -6.11 -8.43
N GLU A 158 -19.89 -6.15 -8.37
CA GLU A 158 -20.77 -6.06 -9.55
C GLU A 158 -20.64 -4.71 -10.25
N GLU A 159 -20.68 -3.60 -9.51
CA GLU A 159 -20.44 -2.26 -10.04
C GLU A 159 -19.11 -2.17 -10.78
N ASN A 160 -18.06 -2.80 -10.23
CA ASN A 160 -16.75 -2.78 -10.84
C ASN A 160 -16.66 -3.63 -12.12
N ILE A 161 -17.30 -4.81 -12.13
CA ILE A 161 -17.43 -5.63 -13.33
C ILE A 161 -18.10 -4.83 -14.45
N ASN A 162 -19.19 -4.12 -14.10
CA ASN A 162 -19.99 -3.33 -15.03
C ASN A 162 -19.34 -1.99 -15.43
N LYS A 163 -18.38 -1.47 -14.65
CA LYS A 163 -17.66 -0.24 -14.97
C LYS A 163 -16.87 -0.41 -16.27
N LYS A 164 -17.08 0.48 -17.26
CA LYS A 164 -16.31 0.46 -18.50
C LYS A 164 -14.86 0.92 -18.26
N GLU A 165 -13.92 0.27 -18.94
CA GLU A 165 -12.50 0.67 -18.94
C GLU A 165 -12.25 1.59 -20.12
N ASN A 166 -11.78 2.81 -19.87
CA ASN A 166 -11.33 3.71 -20.93
C ASN A 166 -9.91 3.33 -21.35
N PHE A 167 -9.78 2.15 -21.95
CA PHE A 167 -8.51 1.50 -22.26
C PHE A 167 -7.56 2.39 -23.06
N ILE A 168 -8.08 3.03 -24.12
CA ILE A 168 -7.29 3.92 -25.00
C ILE A 168 -6.69 5.08 -24.20
N LEU A 169 -7.50 5.75 -23.37
CA LEU A 169 -7.03 6.90 -22.58
C LEU A 169 -6.00 6.48 -21.53
N GLY A 170 -6.20 5.29 -20.92
CA GLY A 170 -5.22 4.71 -20.01
C GLY A 170 -3.87 4.46 -20.69
N ILE A 171 -3.87 3.84 -21.87
CA ILE A 171 -2.64 3.56 -22.62
C ILE A 171 -1.93 4.85 -23.04
N LEU A 172 -2.66 5.88 -23.48
CA LEU A 172 -2.06 7.19 -23.77
C LEU A 172 -1.32 7.77 -22.56
N GLY A 173 -1.90 7.64 -21.37
CA GLY A 173 -1.23 8.04 -20.12
C GLY A 173 0.05 7.25 -19.85
N VAL A 174 0.03 5.92 -20.08
CA VAL A 174 1.21 5.05 -19.89
C VAL A 174 2.32 5.40 -20.86
N ILE A 175 1.99 5.70 -22.12
CA ILE A 175 2.96 6.18 -23.11
C ILE A 175 3.62 7.47 -22.64
N GLY A 176 2.86 8.42 -22.09
CA GLY A 176 3.40 9.63 -21.48
C GLY A 176 4.40 9.35 -20.35
N VAL A 177 4.05 8.44 -19.44
CA VAL A 177 4.95 8.02 -18.35
C VAL A 177 6.20 7.32 -18.88
N ALA A 178 6.07 6.46 -19.90
CA ALA A 178 7.18 5.75 -20.52
C ALA A 178 8.19 6.72 -21.15
N LEU A 179 7.72 7.73 -21.88
CA LEU A 179 8.58 8.76 -22.49
C LEU A 179 9.37 9.54 -21.43
N LEU A 180 8.70 9.97 -20.35
CA LEU A 180 9.38 10.62 -19.21
C LEU A 180 10.39 9.68 -18.56
N GLY A 181 10.07 8.39 -18.46
CA GLY A 181 10.95 7.35 -17.96
C GLY A 181 12.21 7.17 -18.78
N ILE A 182 12.08 7.13 -20.11
CA ILE A 182 13.23 7.08 -21.03
C ILE A 182 14.15 8.28 -20.80
N LEU A 183 13.58 9.48 -20.75
CA LEU A 183 14.34 10.70 -20.55
C LEU A 183 15.08 10.69 -19.20
N ALA A 184 14.38 10.35 -18.11
CA ALA A 184 14.98 10.28 -16.77
C ALA A 184 16.09 9.23 -16.69
N TYR A 185 15.88 8.06 -17.30
CA TYR A 185 16.86 6.97 -17.34
C TYR A 185 18.13 7.40 -18.07
N VAL A 186 17.99 7.97 -19.27
CA VAL A 186 19.13 8.45 -20.07
C VAL A 186 19.89 9.54 -19.31
N LEU A 187 19.21 10.56 -18.75
CA LEU A 187 19.88 11.64 -18.01
C LEU A 187 20.63 11.12 -16.77
N ALA A 188 20.07 10.15 -16.04
CA ALA A 188 20.75 9.52 -14.91
C ALA A 188 22.00 8.76 -15.37
N GLY A 189 21.92 8.02 -16.48
CA GLY A 189 23.06 7.34 -17.09
C GLY A 189 24.16 8.31 -17.55
N ILE A 190 23.77 9.44 -18.17
CA ILE A 190 24.71 10.52 -18.56
C ILE A 190 25.47 11.07 -17.35
N ALA A 191 24.78 11.21 -16.21
CA ALA A 191 25.35 11.72 -14.96
C ALA A 191 26.15 10.66 -14.18
N GLY A 192 26.21 9.40 -14.64
CA GLY A 192 26.90 8.32 -13.95
C GLY A 192 26.18 7.81 -12.70
N TYR A 193 24.88 8.11 -12.56
CA TYR A 193 24.07 7.61 -11.44
C TYR A 193 23.54 6.20 -11.71
N TYR A 194 23.29 5.48 -10.62
CA TYR A 194 22.73 4.14 -10.66
C TYR A 194 21.25 4.16 -11.07
N VAL A 195 20.96 3.66 -12.28
CA VAL A 195 19.68 3.80 -12.98
C VAL A 195 18.57 2.83 -12.49
N TRP A 196 18.92 1.91 -11.59
CA TRP A 196 18.07 0.78 -11.18
C TRP A 196 16.80 1.18 -10.41
N ALA A 197 16.75 2.36 -9.81
CA ALA A 197 15.57 2.84 -9.09
C ALA A 197 14.44 3.30 -10.03
N ILE A 198 14.79 3.65 -11.27
CA ILE A 198 13.86 4.24 -12.24
C ILE A 198 12.79 3.22 -12.71
N PRO A 199 13.13 1.98 -13.10
CA PRO A 199 12.13 0.97 -13.49
C PRO A 199 11.07 0.69 -12.41
N ALA A 200 11.49 0.64 -11.14
CA ALA A 200 10.56 0.40 -10.03
C ALA A 200 9.55 1.53 -9.85
N PHE A 201 10.02 2.79 -9.91
CA PHE A 201 9.16 3.96 -9.78
C PHE A 201 8.21 4.12 -10.98
N LEU A 202 8.70 3.89 -12.20
CA LEU A 202 7.90 3.99 -13.42
C LEU A 202 6.72 3.01 -13.43
N THR A 203 6.93 1.81 -12.90
CA THR A 203 5.88 0.80 -12.81
C THR A 203 4.70 1.26 -11.96
N ALA A 204 4.99 1.81 -10.77
CA ALA A 204 3.96 2.32 -9.86
C ALA A 204 3.23 3.53 -10.45
N MET A 205 3.99 4.43 -11.08
CA MET A 205 3.46 5.62 -11.73
C MET A 205 2.56 5.27 -12.93
N ALA A 206 3.03 4.41 -13.83
CA ALA A 206 2.27 3.96 -15.00
C ALA A 206 0.97 3.28 -14.60
N SER A 207 1.00 2.40 -13.61
CA SER A 207 -0.22 1.74 -13.10
C SER A 207 -1.22 2.73 -12.50
N THR A 208 -0.73 3.74 -11.77
CA THR A 208 -1.54 4.78 -11.15
C THR A 208 -2.18 5.69 -12.19
N VAL A 209 -1.38 6.21 -13.14
CA VAL A 209 -1.84 7.06 -14.24
C VAL A 209 -2.84 6.31 -15.11
N TYR A 210 -2.54 5.06 -15.47
CA TYR A 210 -3.46 4.21 -16.22
C TYR A 210 -4.80 4.09 -15.50
N LYS A 211 -4.80 3.68 -14.22
CA LYS A 211 -6.04 3.48 -13.45
C LYS A 211 -6.86 4.76 -13.32
N HIS A 212 -6.18 5.90 -13.13
CA HIS A 212 -6.84 7.20 -13.02
C HIS A 212 -7.57 7.58 -14.32
N LEU A 213 -6.91 7.40 -15.48
CA LEU A 213 -7.46 7.76 -16.78
C LEU A 213 -8.45 6.72 -17.32
N ALA A 214 -8.14 5.43 -17.17
CA ALA A 214 -8.96 4.32 -17.64
C ALA A 214 -10.17 4.04 -16.73
N GLY A 215 -10.17 4.54 -15.50
CA GLY A 215 -11.20 4.33 -14.49
C GLY A 215 -11.17 2.96 -13.81
N LYS A 216 -10.59 1.95 -14.45
CA LYS A 216 -10.26 0.64 -13.89
C LYS A 216 -8.98 0.09 -14.52
N ILE A 217 -8.38 -0.90 -13.86
CA ILE A 217 -7.29 -1.70 -14.43
C ILE A 217 -7.75 -3.16 -14.50
N SER A 218 -7.63 -3.77 -15.68
CA SER A 218 -7.91 -5.17 -15.96
C SER A 218 -6.62 -5.97 -16.12
N ILE A 219 -6.75 -7.29 -16.17
CA ILE A 219 -5.60 -8.18 -16.39
C ILE A 219 -4.97 -7.90 -17.77
N ILE A 220 -5.80 -7.68 -18.78
CA ILE A 220 -5.35 -7.39 -20.16
C ILE A 220 -4.56 -6.08 -20.18
N SER A 221 -5.08 -5.00 -19.59
CA SER A 221 -4.36 -3.73 -19.58
C SER A 221 -3.09 -3.79 -18.76
N SER A 222 -3.07 -4.55 -17.67
CA SER A 222 -1.84 -4.77 -16.89
C SER A 222 -0.74 -5.41 -17.73
N PHE A 223 -1.08 -6.42 -18.54
CA PHE A 223 -0.14 -7.04 -19.46
C PHE A 223 0.38 -6.05 -20.52
N VAL A 224 -0.49 -5.21 -21.07
CA VAL A 224 -0.09 -4.18 -22.05
C VAL A 224 0.81 -3.12 -21.41
N ILE A 225 0.51 -2.67 -20.18
CA ILE A 225 1.38 -1.76 -19.41
C ILE A 225 2.77 -2.35 -19.25
N PHE A 226 2.87 -3.64 -18.86
CA PHE A 226 4.15 -4.32 -18.70
C PHE A 226 4.96 -4.32 -20.00
N ILE A 227 4.34 -4.65 -21.13
CA ILE A 227 5.00 -4.63 -22.45
C ILE A 227 5.52 -3.23 -22.79
N LEU A 228 4.70 -2.19 -22.60
CA LEU A 228 5.09 -0.81 -22.88
C LEU A 228 6.29 -0.38 -22.03
N LEU A 229 6.30 -0.73 -20.75
CA LEU A 229 7.42 -0.44 -19.86
C LEU A 229 8.69 -1.23 -20.22
N ALA A 230 8.55 -2.49 -20.67
CA ALA A 230 9.69 -3.29 -21.12
C ALA A 230 10.33 -2.72 -22.40
N ILE A 231 9.50 -2.31 -23.37
CA ILE A 231 9.97 -1.62 -24.58
C ILE A 231 10.64 -0.29 -24.21
N SER A 232 10.03 0.48 -23.31
CA SER A 232 10.57 1.73 -22.80
C SER A 232 11.95 1.53 -22.16
N LEU A 233 12.12 0.50 -21.34
CA LEU A 233 13.39 0.19 -20.68
C LEU A 233 14.48 -0.17 -21.71
N PHE A 234 14.12 -0.97 -22.72
CA PHE A 234 15.05 -1.32 -23.79
C PHE A 234 15.52 -0.08 -24.56
N ILE A 235 14.58 0.78 -24.99
CA ILE A 235 14.90 2.04 -25.69
C ILE A 235 15.80 2.93 -24.83
N ALA A 236 15.49 3.07 -23.54
CA ALA A 236 16.27 3.90 -22.63
C ALA A 236 17.71 3.39 -22.46
N THR A 237 17.88 2.09 -22.26
CA THR A 237 19.20 1.45 -22.12
C THR A 237 19.99 1.58 -23.44
N PHE A 238 19.33 1.39 -24.58
CA PHE A 238 19.96 1.57 -25.89
C PHE A 238 20.44 3.01 -26.13
N LEU A 239 19.63 4.01 -25.79
CA LEU A 239 20.01 5.42 -25.90
C LEU A 239 21.13 5.80 -24.94
N GLU A 240 21.13 5.25 -23.73
CA GLU A 240 22.24 5.44 -22.77
C GLU A 240 23.56 4.90 -23.34
N TYR A 241 23.57 3.67 -23.87
CA TYR A 241 24.76 3.09 -24.48
C TYR A 241 25.21 3.84 -25.73
N THR A 242 24.26 4.33 -26.53
CA THR A 242 24.55 5.25 -27.63
C THR A 242 25.28 6.49 -27.13
N TRP A 243 24.82 7.09 -26.04
CA TRP A 243 25.48 8.26 -25.46
C TRP A 243 26.89 7.94 -24.94
N ARG A 244 27.07 6.81 -24.25
CA ARG A 244 28.39 6.38 -23.74
C ARG A 244 29.38 6.19 -24.88
N LEU A 245 28.99 5.49 -25.95
CA LEU A 245 29.83 5.29 -27.13
C LEU A 245 30.08 6.61 -27.89
N TYR A 246 29.07 7.48 -27.99
CA TYR A 246 29.23 8.80 -28.60
C TYR A 246 30.29 9.64 -27.87
N ARG A 247 30.24 9.67 -26.53
CA ARG A 247 31.26 10.38 -25.75
C ARG A 247 32.66 9.81 -25.97
N PHE A 248 32.78 8.48 -25.99
CA PHE A 248 34.05 7.81 -26.23
C PHE A 248 34.62 8.15 -27.62
N TYR A 249 33.86 7.94 -28.70
CA TYR A 249 34.37 8.19 -30.06
C TYR A 249 34.58 9.67 -30.37
N LYS A 250 33.81 10.58 -29.77
CA LYS A 250 33.98 12.02 -29.98
C LYS A 250 35.34 12.54 -29.48
N GLU A 251 35.97 11.85 -28.54
CA GLU A 251 37.30 12.24 -28.05
C GLU A 251 38.39 12.06 -29.12
N GLU A 252 38.22 11.09 -30.03
CA GLU A 252 39.23 10.73 -31.03
C GLU A 252 38.80 11.04 -32.48
N TYR A 253 37.48 11.10 -32.75
CA TYR A 253 36.92 11.21 -34.10
C TYR A 253 35.85 12.31 -34.17
N ILE A 254 35.71 12.93 -35.35
CA ILE A 254 34.60 13.86 -35.64
C ILE A 254 33.37 13.02 -36.00
N VAL A 255 32.59 12.67 -34.99
CA VAL A 255 31.34 11.91 -35.13
C VAL A 255 30.16 12.64 -34.48
N THR A 256 28.98 12.43 -35.02
CA THR A 256 27.71 12.92 -34.48
C THR A 256 26.99 11.83 -33.70
N PHE A 257 26.09 12.21 -32.78
CA PHE A 257 25.28 11.24 -32.04
C PHE A 257 24.43 10.36 -32.97
N GLY A 258 23.89 10.94 -34.05
CA GLY A 258 23.05 10.20 -35.01
C GLY A 258 23.81 9.17 -35.83
N GLU A 259 25.10 9.42 -36.14
CA GLU A 259 25.97 8.42 -36.77
C GLU A 259 26.23 7.27 -35.80
N VAL A 260 26.61 7.58 -34.55
CA VAL A 260 26.84 6.55 -33.53
C VAL A 260 25.57 5.73 -33.27
N LEU A 261 24.40 6.37 -33.17
CA LEU A 261 23.11 5.70 -32.98
C LEU A 261 22.81 4.62 -34.02
N LYS A 262 23.25 4.81 -35.27
CA LYS A 262 23.07 3.83 -36.36
C LYS A 262 23.99 2.62 -36.23
N GLU A 263 25.21 2.84 -35.75
CA GLU A 263 26.26 1.82 -35.60
C GLU A 263 26.14 1.04 -34.29
N VAL A 264 25.59 1.65 -33.24
CA VAL A 264 25.45 1.06 -31.89
C VAL A 264 24.82 -0.33 -31.87
N PRO A 265 23.76 -0.66 -32.64
CA PRO A 265 23.23 -2.02 -32.67
C PRO A 265 24.28 -3.06 -33.04
N GLN A 266 25.11 -2.76 -34.04
CA GLN A 266 26.18 -3.66 -34.48
C GLN A 266 27.31 -3.70 -33.46
N ILE A 267 27.74 -2.55 -32.93
CA ILE A 267 28.78 -2.46 -31.90
C ILE A 267 28.39 -3.28 -30.65
N ILE A 268 27.15 -3.17 -30.18
CA ILE A 268 26.63 -3.94 -29.04
C ILE A 268 26.67 -5.45 -29.32
N LEU A 269 26.48 -5.90 -30.56
CA LEU A 269 26.45 -7.32 -30.88
C LEU A 269 27.84 -7.93 -31.08
N GLU A 270 28.78 -7.15 -31.64
CA GLU A 270 30.09 -7.61 -32.08
C GLU A 270 31.19 -7.41 -31.04
N VAL A 271 31.14 -6.32 -30.25
CA VAL A 271 32.16 -6.03 -29.24
C VAL A 271 31.82 -6.78 -27.94
N PRO A 272 32.60 -7.79 -27.52
CA PRO A 272 32.23 -8.67 -26.40
C PRO A 272 31.99 -7.91 -25.08
N ASP A 273 32.82 -6.92 -24.77
CA ASP A 273 32.73 -6.16 -23.53
C ASP A 273 31.46 -5.29 -23.49
N VAL A 274 31.14 -4.61 -24.60
CA VAL A 274 29.93 -3.79 -24.72
C VAL A 274 28.69 -4.67 -24.67
N LYS A 275 28.70 -5.81 -25.38
CA LYS A 275 27.62 -6.79 -25.36
C LYS A 275 27.32 -7.29 -23.96
N SER A 276 28.38 -7.67 -23.25
CA SER A 276 28.30 -8.20 -21.88
C SER A 276 27.72 -7.17 -20.93
N ALA A 277 28.23 -5.93 -20.98
CA ALA A 277 27.74 -4.83 -20.16
C ALA A 277 26.27 -4.50 -20.46
N PHE A 278 25.90 -4.35 -21.74
CA PHE A 278 24.54 -4.05 -22.16
C PHE A 278 23.57 -5.14 -21.72
N THR A 279 23.94 -6.41 -21.93
CA THR A 279 23.11 -7.56 -21.53
C THR A 279 22.93 -7.59 -20.02
N LYS A 280 23.99 -7.35 -19.25
CA LYS A 280 23.94 -7.28 -17.78
C LYS A 280 22.98 -6.19 -17.32
N ASP A 281 23.05 -4.99 -17.87
CA ASP A 281 22.18 -3.87 -17.49
C ASP A 281 20.72 -4.15 -17.85
N ILE A 282 20.44 -4.72 -19.03
CA ILE A 282 19.09 -5.16 -19.42
C ILE A 282 18.55 -6.21 -18.46
N LEU A 283 19.36 -7.21 -18.08
CA LEU A 283 18.94 -8.27 -17.17
C LEU A 283 18.65 -7.76 -15.76
N ILE A 284 19.54 -6.91 -15.21
CA ILE A 284 19.36 -6.34 -13.87
C ILE A 284 18.13 -5.43 -13.84
N ASN A 285 18.03 -4.46 -14.76
CA ASN A 285 16.92 -3.51 -14.76
C ASN A 285 15.60 -4.17 -15.18
N GLY A 286 15.65 -5.15 -16.08
CA GLY A 286 14.50 -5.97 -16.46
C GLY A 286 14.01 -6.82 -15.30
N GLY A 287 14.91 -7.43 -14.52
CA GLY A 287 14.56 -8.14 -13.29
C GLY A 287 13.87 -7.23 -12.27
N ILE A 288 14.39 -6.01 -12.10
CA ILE A 288 13.78 -5.01 -11.21
C ILE A 288 12.41 -4.56 -11.72
N LEU A 289 12.25 -4.34 -13.03
CA LEU A 289 10.97 -4.03 -13.65
C LEU A 289 9.95 -5.13 -13.37
N ILE A 290 10.32 -6.40 -13.57
CA ILE A 290 9.45 -7.56 -13.31
C ILE A 290 9.06 -7.61 -11.83
N LEU A 291 10.02 -7.50 -10.91
CA LEU A 291 9.74 -7.50 -9.47
C LEU A 291 8.84 -6.33 -9.06
N GLY A 292 9.13 -5.12 -9.54
CA GLY A 292 8.33 -3.93 -9.30
C GLY A 292 6.90 -4.08 -9.83
N PHE A 293 6.75 -4.69 -11.00
CA PHE A 293 5.45 -4.97 -11.62
C PHE A 293 4.63 -5.96 -10.79
N ILE A 294 5.24 -7.07 -10.37
CA ILE A 294 4.61 -8.07 -9.51
C ILE A 294 4.15 -7.42 -8.19
N ILE A 295 5.02 -6.64 -7.53
CA ILE A 295 4.69 -5.98 -6.26
C ILE A 295 3.54 -4.99 -6.43
N THR A 296 3.61 -4.14 -7.46
CA THR A 296 2.59 -3.12 -7.75
C THR A 296 1.24 -3.77 -8.02
N PHE A 297 1.23 -4.84 -8.83
CA PHE A 297 -0.01 -5.52 -9.21
C PHE A 297 -0.62 -6.31 -8.05
N ILE A 298 0.20 -7.04 -7.26
CA ILE A 298 -0.26 -7.72 -6.04
C ILE A 298 -0.83 -6.70 -5.05
N SER A 299 -0.17 -5.55 -4.91
CA SER A 299 -0.62 -4.46 -4.04
C SER A 299 -1.97 -3.91 -4.51
N ALA A 300 -2.09 -3.59 -5.80
CA ALA A 300 -3.34 -3.12 -6.38
C ALA A 300 -4.47 -4.14 -6.16
N TYR A 301 -4.24 -5.42 -6.46
CA TYR A 301 -5.21 -6.50 -6.29
C TYR A 301 -5.68 -6.63 -4.84
N LYS A 302 -4.77 -6.63 -3.87
CA LYS A 302 -5.13 -6.81 -2.45
C LYS A 302 -5.73 -5.55 -1.81
N SER A 303 -5.50 -4.37 -2.38
CA SER A 303 -5.98 -3.09 -1.86
C SER A 303 -7.43 -2.76 -2.25
N GLU A 304 -7.99 -3.44 -3.24
CA GLU A 304 -9.32 -3.11 -3.76
C GLU A 304 -10.42 -3.93 -3.10
N ASP A 305 -11.45 -3.25 -2.61
CA ASP A 305 -12.63 -3.84 -1.98
C ASP A 305 -13.29 -4.93 -2.84
N ARG A 306 -13.26 -4.82 -4.17
CA ARG A 306 -13.81 -5.82 -5.10
C ARG A 306 -13.20 -7.22 -4.95
N PHE A 307 -11.96 -7.29 -4.46
CA PHE A 307 -11.24 -8.54 -4.19
C PHE A 307 -11.18 -8.89 -2.70
N ALA A 308 -11.74 -8.04 -1.83
CA ALA A 308 -11.83 -8.35 -0.41
C ALA A 308 -12.71 -9.58 -0.22
N LYS A 309 -12.16 -10.57 0.47
CA LYS A 309 -12.92 -11.70 0.98
C LYS A 309 -13.33 -11.38 2.40
N ILE A 310 -14.56 -11.74 2.74
CA ILE A 310 -15.07 -11.68 4.10
C ILE A 310 -15.08 -13.09 4.70
N LYS A 311 -14.56 -13.24 5.91
CA LYS A 311 -14.51 -14.54 6.61
C LYS A 311 -14.56 -14.34 8.12
N LYS A 312 -15.47 -15.04 8.80
CA LYS A 312 -15.47 -15.14 10.27
C LYS A 312 -14.24 -15.91 10.75
N ILE A 313 -13.57 -15.39 11.77
CA ILE A 313 -12.48 -16.10 12.45
C ILE A 313 -13.12 -16.97 13.52
N ASP A 314 -13.03 -18.27 13.33
CA ASP A 314 -13.56 -19.24 14.28
C ASP A 314 -12.62 -19.31 15.48
N ASP A 315 -13.14 -19.09 16.70
CA ASP A 315 -12.32 -19.03 17.90
C ASP A 315 -11.67 -20.37 18.25
N ASN A 316 -12.20 -21.47 17.72
CA ASN A 316 -11.78 -22.85 18.01
C ASN A 316 -10.81 -23.47 16.98
N LYS A 317 -10.42 -22.74 15.92
CA LYS A 317 -9.50 -23.27 14.89
C LYS A 317 -8.37 -22.29 14.56
N MET A 318 -7.46 -22.10 15.52
CA MET A 318 -6.08 -21.65 15.26
C MET A 318 -5.12 -22.32 16.24
#